data_AF-A0A2R4K085-F1
#
_entry.id   AF-A0A2R4K085-F1
#
_cell.length_a   1.000
_cell.length_b   1.000
_cell.length_c   1.000
_cell.angle_alpha   90.00
_cell.angle_beta   90.00
_cell.angle_gamma   90.00
#
_symmetry.space_group_name_H-M   'P 1'
#
loop_
_entity.id
_entity.type
_entity.pdbx_description
1 polymer ?
#
loop_
_entity_poly.entity_id
_entity_poly.type
_entity_poly.pdbx_seq_one_letter_code
_entity_poly.pdbx_strand_id
1 'polypeptide(L)'
;MSIIHALLRWILGVCAPGTGRRRAGARPPVADPARIAARPCCPAAARLPVPRSPYGLAEPLDGAATVPVRPYLLAAQRARAGLEREQARQSRRRAALVLAADFGIDLDQHVIGTERAA
;
A
#
# COMPACT_ATOMS: atom_id res chain seq x y z
N MET A 1 30.88 -9.34 11.43
CA MET A 1 29.68 -9.49 10.57
C MET A 1 28.59 -8.59 11.13
N SER A 2 28.43 -7.40 10.54
CA SER A 2 27.71 -6.26 11.12
C SER A 2 26.19 -6.45 11.10
N ILE A 3 25.53 -6.13 12.22
CA ILE A 3 24.06 -6.16 12.41
C ILE A 3 23.30 -5.38 11.33
N ILE A 4 23.95 -4.35 10.77
CA ILE A 4 23.43 -3.53 9.68
C ILE A 4 23.16 -4.38 8.44
N HIS A 5 24.04 -5.33 8.11
CA HIS A 5 23.88 -6.20 6.94
C HIS A 5 22.78 -7.24 7.15
N ALA A 6 22.64 -7.76 8.37
CA ALA A 6 21.56 -8.66 8.73
C ALA A 6 20.19 -7.96 8.62
N LEU A 7 20.11 -6.72 9.12
CA LEU A 7 18.91 -5.89 9.03
C LEU A 7 18.57 -5.57 7.57
N LEU A 8 19.56 -5.15 6.77
CA LEU A 8 19.35 -4.86 5.34
C LEU A 8 18.80 -6.07 4.60
N ARG A 9 19.40 -7.25 4.81
CA ARG A 9 18.99 -8.49 4.13
C ARG A 9 17.58 -8.92 4.54
N TRP A 10 17.20 -8.71 5.80
CA TRP A 10 15.84 -8.96 6.28
C TRP A 10 14.83 -8.01 5.62
N ILE A 11 15.13 -6.70 5.57
CA ILE A 11 14.27 -5.69 4.94
C ILE A 11 14.10 -5.97 3.44
N LEU A 12 15.18 -6.29 2.73
CA LEU A 12 15.10 -6.63 1.30
C LEU A 12 14.25 -7.89 1.05
N GLY A 13 14.33 -8.91 1.92
CA GLY A 13 13.51 -10.11 1.79
C GLY A 13 12.01 -9.87 1.98
N VAL A 14 11.64 -8.92 2.84
CA VAL A 14 10.24 -8.57 3.12
C VAL A 14 9.69 -7.55 2.12
N CYS A 15 10.49 -6.56 1.71
CA CYS A 15 10.03 -5.42 0.93
C CYS A 15 10.27 -5.54 -0.58
N ALA A 16 11.12 -6.46 -1.05
CA ALA A 16 11.31 -6.72 -2.46
C ALA A 16 10.59 -8.02 -2.86
N PRO A 17 9.28 -7.99 -3.18
CA PRO A 17 8.66 -9.11 -3.86
C PRO A 17 9.43 -9.32 -5.17
N GLY A 18 10.02 -10.51 -5.33
CA GLY A 18 10.96 -10.84 -6.40
C GLY A 18 10.55 -10.22 -7.73
N THR A 19 11.43 -9.37 -8.27
CA THR A 19 11.19 -8.59 -9.49
C THR A 19 10.87 -9.51 -10.66
N GLY A 20 9.58 -9.70 -10.94
CA GLY A 20 8.98 -9.77 -12.28
C GLY A 20 9.46 -10.83 -13.29
N ARG A 21 10.43 -11.70 -13.00
CA ARG A 21 10.96 -12.67 -13.99
C ARG A 21 10.04 -13.84 -14.31
N ARG A 22 8.88 -13.96 -13.68
CA ARG A 22 7.92 -15.06 -13.92
C ARG A 22 7.02 -14.88 -15.15
N ARG A 23 7.15 -13.80 -15.94
CA ARG A 23 6.29 -13.56 -17.12
C ARG A 23 7.03 -13.43 -18.45
N ALA A 24 8.33 -13.68 -18.51
CA ALA A 24 9.08 -13.64 -19.78
C ALA A 24 8.89 -14.89 -20.66
N GLY A 25 8.28 -15.96 -20.14
CA GLY A 25 8.14 -17.25 -20.85
C GLY A 25 6.71 -17.77 -21.01
N ALA A 26 5.69 -16.98 -20.65
CA ALA A 26 4.31 -17.42 -20.79
C ALA A 26 3.89 -17.38 -22.26
N ARG A 27 4.02 -18.51 -22.94
CA ARG A 27 3.47 -18.75 -24.29
C ARG A 27 1.96 -18.46 -24.25
N PRO A 28 1.40 -17.68 -25.19
CA PRO A 28 -0.04 -17.52 -25.25
C PRO A 28 -0.71 -18.90 -25.43
N PRO A 29 -1.82 -19.19 -24.73
CA PRO A 29 -2.55 -20.43 -24.96
C PRO A 29 -3.05 -20.42 -26.41
N VAL A 30 -2.60 -21.39 -27.20
CA VAL A 30 -3.17 -21.66 -28.52
C VAL A 30 -4.57 -22.22 -28.26
N ALA A 31 -5.59 -21.54 -28.79
CA ALA A 31 -6.95 -22.04 -28.73
C ALA A 31 -7.06 -23.31 -29.58
N ASP A 32 -7.51 -24.41 -28.97
CA ASP A 32 -7.75 -25.67 -29.66
C ASP A 32 -9.05 -25.57 -30.49
N PRO A 33 -8.99 -25.66 -31.83
CA PRO A 33 -10.16 -25.52 -32.70
C PRO A 33 -11.20 -26.62 -32.47
N ALA A 34 -10.82 -27.76 -31.88
CA ALA A 34 -11.73 -28.88 -31.63
C ALA A 34 -12.84 -28.55 -30.61
N ARG A 35 -12.64 -27.55 -29.73
CA ARG A 35 -13.65 -27.15 -28.73
C ARG A 35 -14.76 -26.25 -29.27
N ILE A 36 -14.64 -25.73 -30.50
CA ILE A 36 -15.63 -24.81 -31.09
C ILE A 36 -16.78 -25.58 -31.76
N ALA A 37 -16.60 -26.86 -32.08
CA ALA A 37 -17.51 -27.62 -32.95
C ALA A 37 -18.78 -28.21 -32.28
N ALA A 38 -19.03 -27.97 -31.00
CA ALA A 38 -20.18 -28.56 -30.30
C ALA A 38 -21.08 -27.48 -29.70
N ARG A 39 -21.88 -26.78 -30.52
CA ARG A 39 -23.03 -26.02 -30.02
C ARG A 39 -24.26 -26.28 -30.91
N PRO A 40 -25.35 -26.84 -30.35
CA PRO A 40 -26.58 -27.03 -31.11
C PRO A 40 -27.17 -25.68 -31.52
N CYS A 41 -27.61 -25.59 -32.78
CA CYS A 41 -28.29 -24.42 -33.33
C CYS A 41 -29.53 -24.06 -32.49
N CYS A 42 -29.49 -22.93 -31.79
CA CYS A 42 -30.66 -22.29 -31.21
C CYS A 42 -31.12 -21.14 -32.14
N PRO A 43 -32.43 -20.85 -32.21
CA PRO A 43 -32.97 -19.86 -33.14
C PRO A 43 -32.47 -18.45 -32.77
N ALA A 44 -32.40 -17.58 -33.79
CA ALA A 44 -31.74 -16.28 -33.79
C ALA A 44 -32.13 -15.38 -32.60
N ALA A 45 -31.39 -15.51 -31.49
CA ALA A 45 -31.40 -14.53 -30.42
C ALA A 45 -30.81 -13.23 -30.97
N ALA A 46 -31.50 -12.11 -30.72
CA ALA A 46 -30.99 -10.77 -31.00
C ALA A 46 -29.53 -10.67 -30.54
N ARG A 47 -28.63 -10.33 -31.46
CA ARG A 47 -27.18 -10.36 -31.21
C ARG A 47 -26.85 -9.36 -30.11
N LEU A 48 -26.72 -9.84 -28.88
CA LEU A 48 -26.14 -9.07 -27.79
C LEU A 48 -24.69 -8.72 -28.18
N PRO A 49 -24.22 -7.51 -27.85
CA PRO A 49 -22.83 -7.14 -28.08
C PRO A 49 -21.91 -8.15 -27.37
N VAL A 50 -20.82 -8.51 -28.05
CA VAL A 50 -19.85 -9.49 -27.56
C VAL A 50 -19.32 -9.01 -26.20
N PRO A 51 -19.42 -9.83 -25.14
CA PRO A 51 -18.84 -9.49 -23.84
C PRO A 51 -17.35 -9.20 -24.01
N ARG A 52 -16.92 -7.99 -23.67
CA ARG A 52 -15.50 -7.60 -23.68
C ARG A 52 -15.00 -7.41 -22.25
N SER A 53 -13.78 -7.87 -22.01
CA SER A 53 -13.06 -7.53 -20.78
C SER A 53 -12.89 -6.00 -20.70
N PRO A 54 -13.03 -5.38 -19.53
CA PRO A 54 -12.76 -3.95 -19.35
C PRO A 54 -11.31 -3.55 -19.69
N TYR A 55 -10.40 -4.53 -19.77
CA TYR A 55 -9.01 -4.34 -20.19
C TYR A 55 -8.76 -4.72 -21.66
N GLY A 56 -9.80 -5.11 -22.39
CA GLY A 56 -9.73 -5.49 -23.81
C GLY A 56 -10.03 -4.35 -24.77
N LEU A 57 -9.99 -3.10 -24.30
CA LEU A 57 -10.12 -1.92 -25.15
C LEU A 57 -8.87 -1.82 -26.04
N ALA A 58 -9.08 -1.63 -27.35
CA ALA A 58 -8.00 -1.44 -28.31
C ALA A 58 -7.32 -0.07 -28.14
N GLU A 59 -8.05 0.89 -27.56
CA GLU A 59 -7.53 2.21 -27.27
C GLU A 59 -6.71 2.19 -25.97
N PRO A 60 -5.45 2.63 -26.00
CA PRO A 60 -4.64 2.75 -24.81
C PRO A 60 -5.33 3.65 -23.78
N LEU A 61 -5.34 3.25 -22.50
CA LEU A 61 -5.81 4.12 -21.44
C LEU A 61 -4.90 5.35 -21.37
N ASP A 62 -5.47 6.54 -21.57
CA ASP A 62 -4.77 7.79 -21.32
C ASP A 62 -4.59 8.01 -19.81
N GLY A 63 -3.37 7.78 -19.35
CA GLY A 63 -2.96 8.02 -17.97
C GLY A 63 -2.90 9.50 -17.60
N ALA A 64 -2.94 10.42 -18.57
CA ALA A 64 -3.04 11.86 -18.32
C ALA A 64 -4.50 12.29 -18.07
N ALA A 65 -5.47 11.68 -18.77
CA ALA A 65 -6.90 11.89 -18.52
C ALA A 65 -7.39 11.30 -17.19
N THR A 66 -6.62 10.38 -16.59
CA THR A 66 -7.01 9.67 -15.36
C THR A 66 -6.03 9.98 -14.23
N VAL A 67 -6.45 10.78 -13.24
CA VAL A 67 -5.62 11.04 -12.04
C VAL A 67 -5.36 9.70 -11.35
N PRO A 68 -4.11 9.23 -11.24
CA PRO A 68 -3.82 7.98 -10.55
C PRO A 68 -3.99 8.21 -9.05
N VAL A 69 -5.20 8.01 -8.55
CA VAL A 69 -5.44 7.95 -7.12
C VAL A 69 -4.72 6.69 -6.63
N ARG A 70 -3.73 6.88 -5.75
CA ARG A 70 -2.97 5.79 -5.11
C ARG A 70 -3.34 5.76 -3.62
N PRO A 71 -4.47 5.14 -3.23
CA PRO A 71 -4.96 5.18 -1.85
C PRO A 71 -3.92 4.72 -0.83
N TYR A 72 -3.10 3.73 -1.20
CA TYR A 72 -2.05 3.19 -0.34
C TYR A 72 -0.89 4.18 -0.10
N LEU A 73 -0.57 5.05 -1.06
CA LEU A 73 0.43 6.10 -0.82
C LEU A 73 -0.08 7.15 0.14
N LEU A 74 -1.35 7.56 0.00
CA LEU A 74 -1.97 8.49 0.94
C LEU A 74 -2.05 7.89 2.36
N ALA A 75 -2.39 6.60 2.48
CA ALA A 75 -2.37 5.89 3.75
C ALA A 75 -0.97 5.85 4.36
N ALA A 76 0.05 5.52 3.57
CA ALA A 76 1.44 5.48 4.03
C ALA A 76 1.95 6.87 4.46
N GLN A 77 1.62 7.92 3.72
CA GLN A 77 1.97 9.30 4.09
C GLN A 77 1.31 9.73 5.40
N ARG A 78 0.02 9.41 5.59
CA ARG A 78 -0.70 9.69 6.84
C ARG A 78 -0.08 8.96 8.03
N ALA A 79 0.29 7.68 7.86
CA ALA A 79 0.95 6.91 8.90
C ALA A 79 2.31 7.52 9.30
N ARG A 80 3.13 7.91 8.31
CA ARG A 80 4.41 8.60 8.56
C ARG A 80 4.22 9.93 9.29
N ALA A 81 3.30 10.76 8.83
CA ALA A 81 2.96 12.01 9.49
C ALA A 81 2.40 11.81 10.91
N GLY A 82 1.74 10.67 11.19
CA GLY A 82 1.34 10.27 12.54
C GLY A 82 2.56 10.02 13.42
N LEU A 83 3.46 9.16 12.96
CA LEU A 83 4.70 8.80 13.68
C LEU A 83 5.57 10.02 13.98
N GLU A 84 5.76 10.92 13.01
CA GLU A 84 6.54 12.16 13.19
C GLU A 84 5.95 13.05 14.30
N ARG A 85 4.61 13.18 14.36
CA ARG A 85 3.94 13.94 15.43
C ARG A 85 4.12 13.29 16.79
N GLU A 86 4.02 11.96 16.88
CA GLU A 86 4.24 11.22 18.12
C GLU A 86 5.68 11.37 18.61
N GLN A 87 6.66 11.26 17.72
CA GLN A 87 8.07 11.48 18.03
C GLN A 87 8.31 12.91 18.52
N ALA A 88 7.73 13.91 17.85
CA ALA A 88 7.83 15.31 18.28
C ALA A 88 7.19 15.56 19.65
N ARG A 89 6.08 14.88 19.97
CA ARG A 89 5.48 14.93 21.31
C ARG A 89 6.38 14.27 22.35
N GLN A 90 6.95 13.11 22.03
CA GLN A 90 7.84 12.40 22.94
C GLN A 90 9.14 13.16 23.19
N SER A 91 9.73 13.78 22.17
CA SER A 91 10.92 14.61 22.33
C SER A 91 10.64 15.84 23.19
N ARG A 92 9.51 16.52 22.98
CA ARG A 92 9.07 17.64 23.84
C ARG A 92 8.86 17.20 25.29
N ARG A 93 8.20 16.06 25.52
CA ARG A 93 8.01 15.51 26.88
C ARG A 93 9.35 15.24 27.56
N ARG A 94 10.28 14.56 26.87
CA ARG A 94 11.62 14.29 27.40
C ARG A 94 12.39 15.57 27.71
N ALA A 95 12.36 16.55 26.81
CA ALA A 95 13.01 17.84 27.04
C ALA A 95 12.40 18.58 28.24
N ALA A 96 11.08 18.55 28.39
CA ALA A 96 10.40 19.15 29.54
C ALA A 96 10.76 18.46 30.86
N LEU A 97 10.87 17.12 30.87
CA LEU A 97 11.31 16.36 32.05
C LEU A 97 12.74 16.74 32.47
N VAL A 98 13.67 16.81 31.52
CA VAL A 98 15.06 17.21 31.78
C VAL A 98 15.11 18.62 32.36
N LEU A 99 14.44 19.57 31.71
CA LEU A 99 14.41 20.96 32.16
C LEU A 99 13.78 21.08 33.56
N ALA A 100 12.69 20.37 33.83
CA ALA A 100 12.04 20.40 35.13
C ALA A 100 12.96 19.86 36.24
N ALA A 101 13.70 18.78 35.96
CA ALA A 101 14.67 18.23 36.91
C ALA A 101 15.80 19.23 37.25
N ASP A 102 16.27 20.02 36.27
CA ASP A 102 17.26 21.07 36.50
C ASP A 102 16.77 22.15 37.47
N PHE A 103 15.44 22.36 37.54
CA PHE A 103 14.79 23.28 38.49
C PHE A 103 14.26 22.58 39.76
N GLY A 104 14.50 21.27 39.92
CA GLY A 104 14.00 20.49 41.07
C GLY A 104 12.48 20.23 41.05
N ILE A 105 11.83 20.33 39.89
CA ILE A 105 10.40 20.11 39.70
C ILE A 105 10.16 18.67 39.19
N ASP A 106 9.34 17.89 39.92
CA ASP A 106 8.93 16.55 39.50
C ASP A 106 7.59 16.60 38.74
N LEU A 107 7.64 16.37 37.43
CA LEU A 107 6.47 16.37 36.55
C LEU A 107 5.68 15.05 36.60
N ASP A 108 6.26 13.94 37.05
CA ASP A 108 5.56 12.65 37.09
C ASP A 108 4.41 12.65 38.11
N GLN A 109 4.51 13.49 39.15
CA GLN A 109 3.46 13.71 40.15
C GLN A 109 2.32 14.60 39.63
N HIS A 110 2.57 15.42 38.60
CA HIS A 110 1.64 16.47 38.16
C HIS A 110 0.86 16.14 36.87
N VAL A 111 1.26 15.12 36.10
CA VAL A 111 0.59 14.75 34.83
C VAL A 111 -0.67 13.89 35.04
N ILE A 112 -0.84 13.23 36.19
CA ILE A 112 -2.06 12.44 36.50
C ILE A 112 -3.27 13.35 36.86
N GLY A 113 -3.07 14.64 37.09
CA GLY A 113 -4.10 15.55 37.62
C GLY A 113 -4.93 16.36 36.62
N THR A 114 -4.61 16.38 35.32
CA THR A 114 -5.19 17.39 34.39
C THR A 114 -6.22 16.89 33.38
N GLU A 115 -6.59 15.61 33.37
CA GLU A 115 -7.73 15.10 32.56
C GLU A 115 -9.10 15.15 33.28
N ARG A 116 -9.19 15.77 34.47
CA ARG A 116 -10.46 15.92 35.22
C ARG A 116 -10.95 17.34 35.45
N ALA A 117 -10.40 18.34 34.75
CA ALA A 117 -10.88 19.71 34.83
C ALA A 117 -10.88 20.42 33.48
N ALA A 118 -11.86 20.10 32.64
CA ALA A 118 -12.60 20.99 31.72
C ALA A 118 -13.54 20.15 30.84
#